data_AF-A0A1I7IBV1-F1
#
_entry.id   AF-A0A1I7IBV1-F1
#
_cell.length_a   1.000
_cell.length_b   1.000
_cell.length_c   1.000
_cell.angle_alpha   90.00
_cell.angle_beta   90.00
_cell.angle_gamma   90.00
#
_symmetry.space_group_name_H-M   'P 1'
#
loop_
_entity.id
_entity.type
_entity.pdbx_description
1 polymer ?
#
loop_
_entity_poly.entity_id
_entity_poly.type
_entity_poly.pdbx_seq_one_letter_code
_entity_poly.pdbx_strand_id
1 'polypeptide(L)' 'MDSFKPRVGKPITPEQFDELSDEQLVRLIPKAYREFFPGKDFCADGHFYLHDGTAWSFYRGDLLDE' A
#
# COMPACT_ATOMS: atom_id res chain seq x y z
N MET A 1 -1.26 -4.08 -22.44
CA MET A 1 -0.69 -3.42 -21.25
C MET A 1 -0.20 -4.51 -20.31
N ASP A 2 1.08 -4.50 -19.93
CA ASP A 2 1.63 -5.40 -18.94
C ASP A 2 0.75 -5.44 -17.69
N SER A 3 0.08 -6.56 -17.45
CA SER A 3 -0.75 -6.74 -16.25
C SER A 3 0.16 -6.68 -15.03
N PHE A 4 0.22 -5.52 -14.38
CA PHE A 4 0.83 -5.40 -13.07
C PHE A 4 0.14 -6.41 -12.14
N LYS A 5 0.88 -7.42 -11.69
CA LYS A 5 0.38 -8.43 -10.76
C LYS A 5 0.66 -7.93 -9.33
N PRO A 6 -0.36 -7.49 -8.58
CA PRO A 6 -0.16 -7.06 -7.21
C PRO A 6 0.34 -8.25 -6.38
N ARG A 7 1.52 -8.08 -5.80
CA ARG A 7 2.18 -9.04 -4.93
C ARG A 7 2.55 -8.34 -3.63
N VAL A 8 2.46 -9.07 -2.53
CA VAL A 8 2.77 -8.54 -1.20
C VAL A 8 4.19 -7.97 -1.17
N GLY A 9 4.36 -6.79 -0.56
CA GLY A 9 5.65 -6.09 -0.45
C GLY A 9 6.22 -5.57 -1.77
N LYS A 10 5.51 -5.73 -2.90
CA LYS A 10 6.00 -5.20 -4.18
C LYS A 10 5.73 -3.70 -4.25
N PRO A 11 6.77 -2.87 -4.45
CA PRO A 11 6.56 -1.46 -4.63
C PRO A 11 5.84 -1.16 -5.96
N ILE A 12 5.05 -0.11 -5.94
CA ILE A 12 4.35 0.47 -7.11
C ILE A 12 4.79 1.90 -7.33
N THR A 13 4.45 2.48 -8.47
CA THR A 13 4.61 3.92 -8.72
C THR A 13 3.34 4.69 -8.29
N PRO A 14 3.40 6.03 -8.13
CA PRO A 14 2.23 6.86 -7.88
C PRO A 14 1.14 6.69 -8.94
N GLU A 15 1.52 6.57 -10.21
CA GLU A 15 0.58 6.33 -11.32
C GLU A 15 -0.13 4.98 -11.16
N GLN A 16 0.61 3.92 -10.81
CA GLN A 16 0.02 2.61 -10.54
C GLN A 16 -0.87 2.63 -9.30
N PHE A 17 -0.50 3.38 -8.26
CA PHE A 17 -1.35 3.56 -7.08
C PHE A 17 -2.69 4.20 -7.46
N ASP A 18 -2.66 5.20 -8.36
CA ASP A 18 -3.86 5.84 -8.89
C ASP A 18 -4.69 4.91 -9.80
N GLU A 19 -4.07 4.02 -10.56
CA GLU A 19 -4.78 3.03 -11.38
C GLU A 19 -5.36 1.86 -10.57
N LEU A 20 -4.78 1.54 -9.42
CA LEU A 20 -5.20 0.41 -8.59
C LEU A 20 -6.38 0.77 -7.67
N SER A 21 -7.27 -0.20 -7.47
CA SER A 21 -8.38 -0.12 -6.49
C SER A 21 -7.94 -0.62 -5.12
N ASP A 22 -8.73 -0.33 -4.09
CA ASP A 22 -8.48 -0.70 -2.69
C ASP A 22 -8.20 -2.20 -2.55
N GLU A 23 -9.01 -3.04 -3.20
CA GLU A 23 -8.86 -4.49 -3.19
C GLU A 23 -7.51 -4.97 -3.76
N GLN A 24 -6.97 -4.25 -4.75
CA GLN A 24 -5.66 -4.56 -5.32
C GLN A 24 -4.53 -4.05 -4.42
N LEU A 25 -4.69 -2.86 -3.84
CA LEU A 25 -3.74 -2.29 -2.89
C LEU A 25 -3.61 -3.16 -1.63
N VAL A 26 -4.72 -3.66 -1.08
CA VAL A 26 -4.73 -4.61 0.05
C VAL A 26 -3.90 -5.87 -0.23
N ARG A 27 -3.80 -6.32 -1.49
CA ARG A 27 -2.98 -7.47 -1.86
C ARG A 27 -1.47 -7.18 -1.81
N LEU A 28 -1.08 -5.91 -1.95
CA LEU A 28 0.30 -5.46 -1.79
C LEU A 28 0.72 -5.40 -0.32
N ILE A 29 -0.24 -5.26 0.59
CA ILE A 29 0.01 -5.12 2.03
C ILE A 29 0.20 -6.51 2.67
N PRO A 30 1.20 -6.70 3.54
CA PRO A 30 1.36 -7.92 4.34
C PRO A 30 0.09 -8.26 5.10
N LYS A 31 -0.25 -9.56 5.20
CA LYS A 31 -1.50 -10.01 5.84
C LYS A 31 -1.72 -9.41 7.24
N ALA A 32 -0.66 -9.25 8.02
CA ALA A 32 -0.71 -8.68 9.37
C ALA A 32 -1.18 -7.22 9.40
N TYR A 33 -1.07 -6.48 8.29
CA TYR A 33 -1.39 -5.05 8.23
C TYR A 33 -2.60 -4.73 7.36
N ARG A 34 -3.23 -5.73 6.71
CA ARG A 34 -4.37 -5.52 5.81
C ARG A 34 -5.61 -4.99 6.52
N GLU A 35 -5.83 -5.42 7.75
CA GLU A 35 -6.94 -4.94 8.58
C GLU A 35 -6.77 -3.48 9.01
N PHE A 36 -5.54 -2.97 8.96
CA PHE A 36 -5.20 -1.58 9.27
C PHE A 36 -5.25 -0.68 8.04
N PHE A 37 -5.44 -1.24 6.84
CA PHE A 37 -5.50 -0.44 5.61
C PHE A 37 -6.79 0.39 5.60
N PRO A 38 -6.69 1.73 5.66
CA PRO A 38 -7.87 2.57 5.77
C PRO A 38 -8.63 2.76 4.45
N GLY A 39 -8.10 2.23 3.34
CA GLY A 39 -8.59 2.45 1.98
C GLY A 39 -7.72 3.45 1.23
N LYS A 40 -7.81 3.45 -0.11
CA LYS A 40 -6.99 4.32 -0.96
C LYS A 40 -7.23 5.80 -0.69
N ASP A 41 -8.48 6.17 -0.43
CA ASP A 41 -8.91 7.54 -0.16
C ASP A 41 -8.23 8.15 1.07
N PHE A 42 -7.91 7.30 2.05
CA PHE A 42 -7.25 7.69 3.30
C PHE A 42 -5.72 7.55 3.25
N CYS A 43 -5.17 7.08 2.13
CA CYS A 43 -3.72 6.99 1.94
C CYS A 43 -3.20 8.30 1.33
N ALA A 44 -2.37 9.02 2.08
CA ALA A 44 -1.71 10.22 1.57
C ALA A 44 -0.52 9.82 0.69
N ASP A 45 -0.60 10.08 -0.62
CA ASP A 45 0.49 9.80 -1.58
C ASP A 45 1.06 8.37 -1.45
N GLY A 46 0.21 7.35 -1.33
CA GLY A 46 0.68 5.97 -1.18
C GLY A 46 1.32 5.65 0.18
N HIS A 47 1.00 6.42 1.22
CA HIS A 47 1.39 6.18 2.61
C HIS A 47 0.15 6.06 3.49
N PHE A 48 0.14 5.10 4.40
CA PHE A 48 -0.87 5.04 5.46
C PHE A 48 -0.24 4.70 6.81
N TYR A 49 -0.86 5.22 7.87
CA TYR A 49 -0.40 5.07 9.24
C TYR A 49 -1.09 3.89 9.92
N LEU A 50 -0.30 3.05 10.56
CA LEU A 50 -0.77 1.97 11.41
C LEU A 50 -1.11 2.52 12.80
N HIS A 51 -1.99 1.82 13.51
CA HIS A 51 -2.42 2.22 14.86
C HIS A 51 -1.27 2.28 15.88
N ASP A 52 -0.17 1.57 15.62
CA ASP A 52 1.02 1.55 16.49
C ASP A 52 1.94 2.77 16.30
N GLY A 53 1.65 3.64 15.33
CA GLY A 53 2.44 4.85 15.03
C GLY A 53 3.41 4.69 13.85
N THR A 54 3.69 3.45 13.43
CA THR A 54 4.49 3.15 12.22
C THR A 54 3.70 3.47 10.93
N ALA A 55 4.39 3.76 9.82
CA ALA A 55 3.75 3.98 8.52
C ALA A 55 4.15 2.93 7.47
N TRP A 56 3.25 2.60 6.55
CA TRP A 56 3.53 1.70 5.42
C TRP A 56 3.61 2.47 4.10
N SER A 57 4.67 2.26 3.32
CA SER A 57 4.85 2.86 2.00
C SER A 57 4.60 1.87 0.86
N PHE A 58 3.70 2.21 -0.05
CA PHE A 58 3.52 1.45 -1.29
C PHE A 58 4.68 1.61 -2.29
N TYR A 59 5.48 2.67 -2.20
CA TYR A 59 6.61 2.92 -3.12
C TYR A 59 7.92 2.27 -2.69
N ARG A 60 8.12 2.08 -1.38
CA ARG A 60 9.29 1.37 -0.80
C ARG A 60 8.98 -0.10 -0.53
N GLY A 61 7.70 -0.46 -0.43
CA GLY A 61 7.26 -1.82 -0.15
C GLY A 61 7.55 -2.29 1.28
N ASP A 62 7.77 -1.35 2.21
CA ASP A 62 8.23 -1.62 3.56
C ASP A 62 7.64 -0.62 4.57
N LEU A 63 7.86 -0.88 5.86
CA LEU A 63 7.51 0.03 6.95
C LEU A 63 8.53 1.18 6.98
N LEU A 64 8.02 2.41 6.97
CA LEU A 64 8.80 3.57 7.36
C LEU A 64 8.71 3.66 8.89
N ASP A 65 9.78 3.30 9.57
CA ASP A 65 9.98 3.64 10.97
C ASP A 65 11.09 4.69 11.07
N GLU A 66 10.71 5.80 11.72
CA GLU A 66 11.39 7.07 12.07
C GLU A 66 12.60 7.58 11.25
#